data_AF-A0A1F3B6H6-F1
#
_entry.id   AF-A0A1F3B6H6-F1
#
_cell.length_a   1.000
_cell.length_b   1.000
_cell.length_c   1.000
_cell.angle_alpha   90.00
_cell.angle_beta   90.00
_cell.angle_gamma   90.00
#
_symmetry.space_group_name_H-M   'P 1'
#
loop_
_entity.id
_entity.type
_entity.pdbx_description
1 polymer ?
#
loop_
_entity_poly.entity_id
_entity_poly.type
_entity_poly.pdbx_seq_one_letter_code
_entity_poly.pdbx_strand_id
1 'polypeptide(L)'
;MRRLPELRSLGCPIFVATSRKDYIRDLLHLHPEELLEGTAAAVAFAAAQGANMLRVHDVQAMVRVVRMMEFFTGRRPVRAPEEVGKRGQAGH
;
A
#
# COMPACT_ATOMS: atom_id res chain seq x y z
N MET A 1 1.83 9.16 -10.71
CA MET A 1 2.63 8.40 -9.71
C MET A 1 4.11 8.27 -10.05
N ARG A 2 4.55 8.22 -11.32
CA ARG A 2 5.97 8.02 -11.68
C ARG A 2 6.93 9.02 -11.01
N ARG A 3 6.53 10.29 -10.94
CA ARG A 3 7.29 11.41 -10.33
C ARG A 3 6.97 11.65 -8.84
N LEU A 4 6.31 10.70 -8.16
CA LEU A 4 5.98 10.84 -6.73
C LEU A 4 7.22 11.13 -5.84
N PRO A 5 8.39 10.52 -6.07
CA PRO A 5 9.58 10.79 -5.25
C PRO A 5 10.02 12.26 -5.25
N GLU A 6 9.74 13.01 -6.31
CA GLU A 6 10.14 14.42 -6.43
C GLU A 6 9.39 15.31 -5.45
N LEU A 7 8.17 14.92 -5.04
CA LEU A 7 7.38 15.64 -4.04
C LEU A 7 8.01 15.62 -2.65
N ARG A 8 9.00 14.74 -2.40
CA ARG A 8 9.77 14.76 -1.14
C ARG A 8 10.51 16.07 -0.91
N SER A 9 10.81 16.82 -1.98
CA SER A 9 11.42 18.16 -1.89
C SER A 9 10.56 19.17 -1.10
N LEU A 10 9.25 18.92 -0.98
CA LEU A 10 8.33 19.76 -0.19
C LEU A 10 8.50 19.60 1.32
N GLY A 11 9.28 18.62 1.79
CA GLY A 11 9.56 18.40 3.21
C GLY A 11 8.36 17.92 4.04
N CYS A 12 7.25 17.56 3.41
CA CYS A 12 6.03 17.10 4.07
C CYS A 12 5.68 15.63 3.74
N PRO A 13 4.88 14.94 4.58
CA PRO A 13 4.37 13.62 4.26
C PRO A 13 3.56 13.60 2.96
N ILE A 14 3.73 12.54 2.16
CA ILE A 14 3.04 12.33 0.90
C ILE A 14 1.81 11.44 1.12
N PHE A 15 0.63 12.00 0.85
CA PHE A 15 -0.65 11.29 0.86
C PHE A 15 -1.08 10.90 -0.56
N VAL A 16 -1.41 9.63 -0.77
CA VAL A 16 -1.83 9.11 -2.08
C VAL A 16 -3.21 8.46 -1.99
N ALA A 17 -4.13 8.91 -2.85
CA ALA A 17 -5.44 8.30 -3.05
C ALA A 17 -5.53 7.73 -4.49
N THR A 18 -5.44 6.40 -4.59
CA THR A 18 -5.48 5.66 -5.88
C THR A 18 -6.60 4.64 -5.96
N SER A 19 -7.26 4.30 -4.85
CA SER A 19 -8.26 3.23 -4.81
C SER A 19 -9.55 3.57 -5.57
N ARG A 20 -9.96 2.63 -6.46
CA ARG A 20 -11.19 2.69 -7.27
C ARG A 20 -11.34 3.95 -8.13
N LYS A 21 -10.23 4.57 -8.54
CA LYS A 21 -10.29 5.70 -9.48
C LYS A 21 -10.68 5.21 -10.87
N ASP A 22 -11.46 6.03 -11.57
CA ASP A 22 -11.97 5.75 -12.92
C ASP A 22 -10.84 5.32 -13.88
N TYR A 23 -9.65 5.90 -13.78
CA TYR A 23 -8.52 5.50 -14.65
C TYR A 23 -8.15 4.01 -14.56
N ILE A 24 -8.32 3.37 -13.40
CA ILE A 24 -8.03 1.92 -13.24
C ILE A 24 -9.11 1.11 -13.94
N ARG A 25 -10.37 1.52 -13.75
CA ARG A 25 -11.54 0.92 -14.40
C ARG A 25 -11.43 1.01 -15.91
N ASP A 26 -11.14 2.22 -16.40
CA ASP A 26 -11.11 2.53 -17.82
C ASP A 26 -9.92 1.85 -18.52
N LEU A 27 -8.76 1.75 -17.84
CA LEU A 27 -7.57 1.07 -18.38
C LEU A 27 -7.74 -0.46 -18.44
N LEU A 28 -8.42 -1.06 -17.46
CA LEU A 28 -8.59 -2.51 -17.38
C LEU A 28 -9.92 -3.00 -17.97
N HIS A 29 -10.82 -2.09 -18.35
CA HIS A 29 -12.17 -2.38 -18.84
C HIS A 29 -13.01 -3.24 -17.88
N LEU A 30 -12.93 -2.95 -16.58
CA LEU A 30 -13.56 -3.73 -15.51
C LEU A 30 -14.77 -3.02 -14.88
N HIS A 31 -15.61 -3.74 -14.15
CA HIS A 31 -16.65 -3.13 -13.32
C HIS A 31 -16.05 -2.63 -11.98
N PRO A 32 -16.64 -1.62 -11.28
CA PRO A 32 -16.08 -1.07 -10.05
C PRO A 32 -15.77 -2.07 -8.93
N GLU A 33 -16.50 -3.18 -8.85
CA GLU A 33 -16.32 -4.26 -7.88
C GLU A 33 -15.10 -5.15 -8.18
N GLU A 34 -14.57 -5.09 -9.40
CA GLU A 34 -13.46 -5.91 -9.89
C GLU A 34 -12.11 -5.16 -9.86
N LEU A 35 -12.05 -3.99 -9.21
CA LEU A 35 -10.86 -3.12 -9.22
C LEU A 35 -9.83 -3.47 -8.14
N LEU A 36 -9.93 -4.63 -7.49
CA LEU A 36 -9.08 -4.98 -6.36
C LEU A 36 -7.61 -5.08 -6.80
N GLU A 37 -7.32 -5.84 -7.85
CA GLU A 37 -5.98 -6.07 -8.37
C GLU A 37 -5.38 -4.79 -8.94
N GLY A 38 -6.16 -4.02 -9.70
CA GLY A 38 -5.73 -2.73 -10.23
C GLY A 38 -5.42 -1.72 -9.12
N THR A 39 -6.25 -1.69 -8.07
CA THR A 39 -5.99 -0.88 -6.87
C THR A 39 -4.74 -1.37 -6.14
N ALA A 40 -4.56 -2.69 -6.00
CA ALA A 40 -3.38 -3.28 -5.37
C ALA A 40 -2.09 -2.89 -6.11
N ALA A 41 -2.09 -2.95 -7.44
CA ALA A 41 -0.95 -2.53 -8.26
C ALA A 41 -0.61 -1.04 -8.04
N ALA A 42 -1.63 -0.17 -8.01
CA ALA A 42 -1.44 1.25 -7.76
C ALA A 42 -0.91 1.55 -6.34
N VAL A 43 -1.44 0.86 -5.33
CA VAL A 43 -1.00 0.96 -3.93
C VAL A 43 0.43 0.47 -3.78
N ALA A 44 0.76 -0.69 -4.36
CA ALA A 44 2.11 -1.25 -4.34
C ALA A 44 3.10 -0.26 -4.95
N PHE A 45 2.78 0.30 -6.12
CA PHE A 45 3.64 1.28 -6.77
C PHE A 45 3.82 2.56 -5.94
N ALA A 46 2.73 3.09 -5.36
CA ALA A 46 2.81 4.27 -4.49
C ALA A 46 3.66 4.01 -3.23
N ALA A 47 3.51 2.84 -2.59
CA ALA A 47 4.32 2.43 -1.46
C ALA A 47 5.80 2.36 -1.84
N ALA A 48 6.14 1.71 -2.96
CA ALA A 48 7.51 1.64 -3.47
C ALA A 48 8.12 3.05 -3.66
N GLN A 49 7.35 3.96 -4.27
CA GLN A 49 7.79 5.33 -4.53
C GLN A 49 7.87 6.23 -3.30
N GLY A 50 7.46 5.76 -2.12
CA GLY A 50 7.62 6.52 -0.88
C GLY A 50 6.38 7.26 -0.38
N ALA A 51 5.19 6.86 -0.80
CA ALA A 51 3.98 7.34 -0.15
C ALA A 51 4.03 7.08 1.36
N ASN A 52 3.70 8.08 2.17
CA ASN A 52 3.63 7.96 3.62
C ASN A 52 2.25 7.51 4.08
N MET A 53 1.21 7.89 3.32
CA MET A 53 -0.18 7.59 3.65
C MET A 53 -0.94 7.18 2.39
N LEU A 54 -1.79 6.17 2.51
CA LEU A 54 -2.57 5.60 1.41
C LEU A 54 -4.04 5.56 1.80
N ARG A 55 -4.91 6.16 0.97
CA ARG A 55 -6.37 6.05 1.13
C ARG A 55 -6.91 4.92 0.25
N VAL A 56 -7.55 3.95 0.88
CA VAL A 56 -8.07 2.74 0.25
C VAL A 56 -9.44 2.38 0.81
N HIS A 57 -10.27 1.71 0.00
CA HIS A 57 -11.55 1.15 0.47
C HIS A 57 -11.33 -0.24 1.10
N ASP A 58 -10.51 -1.08 0.47
CA ASP A 58 -10.29 -2.48 0.85
C ASP A 58 -9.06 -2.63 1.78
N VAL A 59 -9.17 -2.08 3.01
CA VAL A 59 -8.04 -1.89 3.95
C VAL A 59 -7.25 -3.17 4.20
N GLN A 60 -7.92 -4.29 4.51
CA GLN A 60 -7.24 -5.53 4.89
C GLN A 60 -6.34 -6.07 3.76
N ALA A 61 -6.82 -6.05 2.52
CA ALA A 61 -6.06 -6.47 1.35
C ALA A 61 -4.87 -5.53 1.11
N MET A 62 -5.11 -4.23 1.16
CA MET A 62 -4.07 -3.23 0.87
C MET A 62 -2.97 -3.17 1.93
N VAL A 63 -3.28 -3.46 3.20
CA VAL A 63 -2.24 -3.64 4.23
C VAL A 63 -1.28 -4.77 3.84
N ARG A 64 -1.77 -5.91 3.35
CA ARG A 64 -0.90 -7.03 2.94
C ARG A 64 0.02 -6.62 1.78
N VAL A 65 -0.54 -5.92 0.79
CA VAL A 65 0.20 -5.37 -0.36
C VAL A 65 1.31 -4.43 0.10
N VAL A 66 0.99 -3.46 0.96
CA VAL A 66 1.96 -2.50 1.49
C VAL A 66 3.07 -3.21 2.24
N ARG A 67 2.75 -4.15 3.13
CA ARG A 67 3.77 -4.89 3.90
C ARG A 67 4.73 -5.67 3.00
N MET A 68 4.21 -6.30 1.94
CA MET A 68 5.04 -7.00 0.98
C MET A 68 5.95 -6.05 0.22
N MET A 69 5.43 -4.88 -0.17
CA MET A 69 6.22 -3.87 -0.87
C MET A 69 7.27 -3.20 0.03
N GLU A 70 6.96 -2.97 1.30
CA GLU A 70 7.93 -2.47 2.28
C GLU A 70 9.10 -3.45 2.46
N PHE A 71 8.82 -4.76 2.42
CA PHE A 71 9.88 -5.77 2.45
C PHE A 71 10.76 -5.69 1.19
N PHE A 72 10.16 -5.68 -0.01
CA PHE A 72 10.92 -5.57 -1.25
C PHE A 72 11.74 -4.28 -1.36
N THR A 73 11.26 -3.19 -0.77
CA THR A 73 11.95 -1.89 -0.78
C THR A 73 12.89 -1.69 0.40
N GLY A 74 13.11 -2.72 1.22
CA GLY A 74 14.02 -2.68 2.38
C GLY A 74 13.54 -1.82 3.56
N ARG A 75 12.30 -1.33 3.53
CA ARG A 75 11.71 -0.53 4.61
C ARG A 75 11.15 -1.37 5.76
N ARG A 76 10.97 -2.66 5.53
CA ARG A 76 10.51 -3.61 6.54
C ARG A 76 11.39 -4.87 6.55
N PRO A 77 11.99 -5.25 7.69
CA PRO A 77 12.67 -6.53 7.80
C PRO A 77 11.67 -7.69 7.90
N VAL A 78 12.05 -8.87 7.40
CA VAL A 78 11.38 -10.12 7.77
C VAL A 78 11.71 -10.40 9.23
N ARG A 79 10.67 -10.49 10.06
CA ARG A 79 10.82 -10.97 11.44
C ARG A 79 10.71 -12.48 11.45
N ALA A 80 11.48 -13.13 12.32
CA ALA A 80 11.39 -14.57 12.51
C ALA A 80 9.96 -14.97 12.95
N PRO A 81 9.45 -16.15 12.53
CA PRO A 81 8.10 -16.62 12.86
C PRO A 81 7.78 -16.62 14.37
N GLU A 82 8.80 -16.80 15.21
CA GLU A 82 8.68 -16.90 16.67
C GLU A 82 8.21 -15.59 17.36
N GLU A 83 8.35 -14.44 16.70
CA GLU A 83 7.95 -13.14 17.25
C GLU A 83 6.49 -12.77 16.97
N VAL A 84 5.82 -13.52 16.07
CA VAL A 84 4.44 -13.22 15.64
C VAL A 84 3.42 -13.68 16.69
N GLY A 85 3.75 -14.69 17.50
CA GLY A 85 2.86 -15.29 18.51
C GLY A 85 2.84 -14.61 19.90
N LYS A 86 3.80 -13.74 20.23
CA LYS A 86 3.95 -13.21 21.61
C LYS A 86 3.06 -11.99 21.94
N ARG A 87 2.21 -11.51 21.02
CA ARG A 87 1.31 -10.35 21.28
C ARG A 87 -0.09 -10.71 21.78
N GLY A 88 -0.38 -11.99 22.04
CA GLY A 88 -1.70 -12.44 22.52
C GLY A 88 -1.83 -12.69 24.02
N GLN A 89 -0.75 -12.58 24.81
CA GLN A 89 -0.74 -12.94 26.23
C GLN A 89 -0.03 -11.88 27.08
N ALA A 90 -0.63 -10.70 27.19
CA ALA A 90 -0.31 -9.73 28.23
C ALA A 90 -1.57 -8.87 28.46
N GLY A 91 -2.48 -9.37 29.29
CA GLY A 91 -3.76 -8.72 29.56
C GLY A 91 -4.76 -9.63 30.25
N HIS A 92 -4.41 -10.13 31.44
CA HIS A 92 -5.32 -10.39 32.56
C HIS A 92 -4.53 -10.14 33.84
#